data_AF-A0A6L7RUI4-F1
#
_entry.id   AF-A0A6L7RUI4-F1
#
_cell.length_a   1.000
_cell.length_b   1.000
_cell.length_c   1.000
_cell.angle_alpha   90.00
_cell.angle_beta   90.00
_cell.angle_gamma   90.00
#
_symmetry.space_group_name_H-M   'P 1'
#
loop_
_entity.id
_entity.type
_entity.pdbx_description
1 polymer ?
#
loop_
_entity_poly.entity_id
_entity_poly.type
_entity_poly.pdbx_seq_one_letter_code
_entity_poly.pdbx_strand_id
1 'polypeptide(L)'
;MRSVVEPDEKRWLLAAYVITDVEITDPILFAEFRTRLDPTIEAHGGRFLVRGETIQVAHGNWSPVRMVVIEFQDLDAANTWAQSAEFVALKGILDKSSNTNVIIVDGV
;
A
#
# COMPACT_ATOMS: atom_id res chain seq x y z
N MET A 1 -17.62 32.05 15.08
CA MET A 1 -16.19 31.83 14.76
C MET A 1 -16.14 30.61 13.85
N ARG A 2 -15.91 30.79 12.54
CA ARG A 2 -15.81 29.65 11.60
C ARG A 2 -14.45 29.02 11.82
N SER A 3 -14.43 27.77 12.27
CA SER A 3 -13.20 26.97 12.37
C SER A 3 -12.61 26.85 10.97
N VAL A 4 -11.48 27.51 10.75
CA VAL A 4 -10.64 27.26 9.58
C VAL A 4 -9.93 25.94 9.90
N VAL A 5 -10.54 24.83 9.49
CA VAL A 5 -9.87 23.53 9.51
C VAL A 5 -8.70 23.64 8.54
N GLU A 6 -7.48 23.37 9.00
CA GLU A 6 -6.29 23.43 8.16
C GLU A 6 -6.43 22.41 7.01
N PRO A 7 -5.94 22.72 5.79
CA PRO A 7 -6.16 21.87 4.60
C PRO A 7 -5.72 20.42 4.78
N ASP A 8 -4.71 20.19 5.62
CA ASP A 8 -4.14 18.87 5.88
C ASP A 8 -5.02 18.01 6.80
N GLU A 9 -5.79 18.59 7.74
CA GLU A 9 -6.65 17.81 8.65
C GLU A 9 -7.84 17.16 7.93
N LYS A 10 -8.38 17.82 6.91
CA LYS A 10 -9.46 17.24 6.07
C LYS A 10 -8.98 16.10 5.17
N ARG A 11 -7.68 16.02 4.91
CA ARG A 11 -7.10 15.03 3.99
C ARG A 11 -7.08 13.63 4.62
N TRP A 12 -6.94 13.53 5.93
CA TRP A 12 -6.98 12.27 6.67
C TRP A 12 -8.40 11.69 6.79
N LEU A 13 -9.40 12.58 6.89
CA LEU A 13 -10.83 12.23 6.97
C LEU A 13 -11.40 11.54 5.71
N LEU A 14 -10.63 11.48 4.61
CA LEU A 14 -11.05 10.85 3.35
C LEU A 14 -10.02 9.89 2.79
N ALA A 15 -8.81 9.81 3.34
CA ALA A 15 -7.73 9.00 2.77
C ALA A 15 -8.03 7.51 2.89
N ALA A 16 -7.56 6.70 1.95
CA ALA A 16 -7.55 5.25 2.10
C ALA A 16 -6.13 4.69 2.09
N TYR A 17 -5.97 3.53 2.73
CA TYR A 17 -4.69 2.88 2.90
C TYR A 17 -4.70 1.48 2.31
N VAL A 18 -3.71 1.20 1.47
CA VAL A 18 -3.33 -0.16 1.11
C VAL A 18 -2.26 -0.59 2.10
N ILE A 19 -2.56 -1.62 2.89
CA ILE A 19 -1.65 -2.17 3.89
C ILE A 19 -1.24 -3.56 3.44
N THR A 20 0.07 -3.82 3.42
CA THR A 20 0.64 -5.04 2.90
C THR A 20 1.66 -5.62 3.87
N ASP A 21 1.49 -6.91 4.16
CA ASP A 21 2.50 -7.79 4.75
C ASP A 21 3.04 -8.68 3.64
N VAL A 22 4.36 -8.66 3.42
CA VAL A 22 4.98 -9.36 2.31
C VAL A 22 6.21 -10.14 2.73
N GLU A 23 6.15 -11.45 2.62
CA GLU A 23 7.31 -12.32 2.72
C GLU A 23 7.90 -12.53 1.33
N ILE A 24 9.10 -12.00 1.09
CA ILE A 24 9.78 -12.13 -0.21
C ILE A 24 10.44 -13.51 -0.31
N THR A 25 10.02 -14.32 -1.29
CA THR A 25 10.55 -15.67 -1.54
C THR A 25 11.53 -15.71 -2.72
N ASP A 26 11.43 -14.76 -3.66
CA ASP A 26 12.40 -14.53 -4.74
C ASP A 26 12.77 -13.04 -4.82
N PRO A 27 13.91 -12.63 -4.24
CA PRO A 27 14.32 -11.23 -4.21
C PRO A 27 14.58 -10.61 -5.57
N ILE A 28 15.04 -11.40 -6.56
CA ILE A 28 15.36 -10.89 -7.90
C ILE A 28 14.06 -10.60 -8.65
N LEU A 29 13.13 -11.55 -8.64
CA LEU A 29 11.83 -11.37 -9.28
C LEU A 29 10.98 -10.29 -8.58
N PHE A 30 11.08 -10.20 -7.25
CA PHE A 30 10.40 -9.15 -6.48
C PHE A 30 10.96 -7.75 -6.79
N ALA A 31 12.26 -7.62 -7.08
CA ALA A 31 12.85 -6.36 -7.51
C ALA A 31 12.32 -5.90 -8.88
N GLU A 32 12.11 -6.83 -9.81
CA GLU A 32 11.43 -6.55 -11.09
C GLU A 32 9.98 -6.08 -10.84
N PHE A 33 9.23 -6.83 -10.02
CA PHE A 33 7.87 -6.47 -9.63
C PHE A 33 7.80 -5.04 -9.08
N ARG A 34 8.64 -4.71 -8.09
CA ARG A 34 8.69 -3.37 -7.47
C ARG A 34 8.95 -2.26 -8.48
N THR A 35 9.91 -2.46 -9.38
CA THR A 35 10.27 -1.47 -10.41
C THR A 35 9.11 -1.14 -11.33
N ARG A 36 8.25 -2.14 -11.60
CA ARG A 36 7.05 -1.99 -12.44
C ARG A 36 5.83 -1.51 -11.65
N LEU A 37 5.76 -1.84 -10.35
CA LEU A 37 4.66 -1.48 -9.46
C LEU A 37 4.67 0.02 -9.14
N ASP A 38 5.81 0.58 -8.75
CA ASP A 38 5.91 1.93 -8.20
C ASP A 38 5.27 3.00 -9.13
N PRO A 39 5.50 3.00 -10.47
CA PRO A 39 4.85 3.94 -11.38
C PRO A 39 3.33 3.81 -11.44
N THR A 40 2.77 2.61 -11.24
CA THR A 40 1.31 2.40 -11.24
C THR A 40 0.66 3.07 -10.02
N ILE A 41 1.35 3.04 -8.87
CA ILE A 41 0.87 3.66 -7.64
C ILE A 41 0.88 5.18 -7.81
N GLU A 42 1.99 5.74 -8.29
CA GLU A 42 2.13 7.18 -8.52
C GLU A 42 1.11 7.70 -9.54
N ALA A 43 0.87 6.97 -10.64
CA ALA A 43 -0.10 7.34 -11.67
C ALA A 43 -1.54 7.44 -11.13
N HIS A 44 -1.86 6.73 -10.05
CA HIS A 44 -3.15 6.75 -9.38
C HIS A 44 -3.16 7.65 -8.13
N GLY A 45 -2.14 8.50 -7.96
CA GLY A 45 -2.04 9.43 -6.83
C GLY A 45 -1.67 8.77 -5.50
N GLY A 46 -1.21 7.53 -5.53
CA GLY A 46 -0.77 6.79 -4.35
C GLY A 46 0.60 7.24 -3.86
N ARG A 47 0.82 7.20 -2.54
CA ARG A 47 2.07 7.61 -1.89
C ARG A 47 2.48 6.63 -0.81
N PHE A 48 3.74 6.19 -0.81
CA PHE A 48 4.26 5.34 0.26
C PHE A 48 4.40 6.11 1.57
N LEU A 49 3.84 5.55 2.64
CA LEU A 49 4.02 6.01 4.02
C LEU A 49 4.99 5.10 4.80
N VAL A 50 4.89 3.79 4.58
CA VAL A 50 5.73 2.79 5.22
C VAL A 50 6.29 1.85 4.17
N ARG A 51 7.59 1.57 4.25
CA ARG A 51 8.30 0.54 3.49
C ARG A 51 9.46 0.04 4.35
N GLY A 52 9.20 -0.92 5.24
CA GLY A 52 10.18 -1.29 6.25
C GLY A 52 10.10 -2.74 6.71
N GLU A 53 11.26 -3.25 7.13
CA GLU A 53 11.46 -4.59 7.70
C GLU A 53 11.76 -4.52 9.21
N THR A 54 12.13 -3.33 9.72
CA THR A 54 12.29 -3.10 11.15
C THR A 54 10.92 -2.88 11.79
N ILE A 55 10.36 -3.95 12.36
CA ILE A 55 9.01 -3.98 12.90
C ILE A 55 9.05 -4.33 14.39
N GLN A 56 8.29 -3.59 15.21
CA GLN A 56 8.06 -3.89 16.61
C GLN A 56 6.59 -4.25 16.82
N VAL A 57 6.32 -5.51 17.15
CA VAL A 57 4.96 -5.98 17.45
C VAL A 57 4.67 -5.65 18.90
N ALA A 58 3.87 -4.60 19.13
CA ALA A 58 3.53 -4.15 20.48
C ALA A 58 2.56 -5.10 21.21
N HIS A 59 1.72 -5.83 20.49
CA HIS A 59 0.73 -6.76 21.04
C HIS A 59 0.28 -7.78 19.98
N GLY A 60 -0.09 -8.99 20.41
CA GLY A 60 -0.58 -10.07 19.54
C GLY A 60 0.51 -11.00 19.00
N ASN A 61 0.12 -11.93 18.12
CA ASN A 61 0.98 -13.00 17.59
C ASN A 61 1.29 -12.82 16.09
N TRP A 62 0.98 -11.67 15.52
CA TRP A 62 1.33 -11.38 14.14
C TRP A 62 2.86 -11.22 14.04
N SER A 63 3.46 -11.86 13.03
CA SER A 63 4.91 -11.84 12.81
C SER A 63 5.22 -11.39 11.37
N PRO A 64 4.89 -10.14 11.00
CA PRO A 64 5.19 -9.63 9.67
C PRO A 64 6.70 -9.47 9.49
N VAL A 65 7.18 -9.75 8.28
CA VAL A 65 8.61 -9.60 7.94
C VAL A 65 8.89 -8.32 7.18
N ARG A 66 7.89 -7.79 6.47
CA ARG A 66 7.98 -6.53 5.74
C ARG A 66 6.61 -5.89 5.62
N MET A 67 6.51 -4.66 6.08
CA MET A 67 5.30 -3.86 6.01
C MET A 67 5.40 -2.78 4.94
N VAL A 68 4.34 -2.65 4.15
CA VAL A 68 4.13 -1.53 3.22
C VAL A 68 2.79 -0.88 3.53
N VAL A 69 2.77 0.44 3.57
CA VAL A 69 1.54 1.24 3.67
C VAL A 69 1.58 2.28 2.56
N ILE A 70 0.52 2.34 1.76
CA ILE A 70 0.32 3.29 0.66
C ILE A 70 -0.94 4.09 0.96
N GLU A 71 -0.81 5.42 0.99
CA GLU A 71 -1.93 6.36 1.08
C GLU A 71 -2.45 6.66 -0.32
N PHE A 72 -3.77 6.64 -0.48
CA PHE A 72 -4.51 7.17 -1.61
C PHE A 72 -5.46 8.27 -1.13
N GLN A 73 -5.95 9.08 -2.06
CA GLN A 73 -6.89 10.15 -1.76
C GLN A 73 -8.16 9.66 -1.06
N ASP A 74 -8.69 8.50 -1.49
CA ASP A 74 -9.87 7.84 -0.95
C ASP A 74 -9.95 6.36 -1.37
N LEU A 75 -10.96 5.66 -0.86
CA LEU A 75 -11.19 4.24 -1.16
C LEU A 75 -11.41 3.98 -2.65
N ASP A 76 -12.05 4.90 -3.37
CA ASP A 76 -12.31 4.74 -4.80
C ASP A 76 -11.01 4.82 -5.60
N ALA A 77 -10.10 5.75 -5.26
CA ALA A 77 -8.78 5.84 -5.86
C ALA A 77 -7.94 4.57 -5.60
N ALA A 78 -7.93 4.07 -4.35
CA ALA A 78 -7.20 2.85 -4.00
C ALA A 78 -7.75 1.62 -4.73
N ASN A 79 -9.08 1.48 -4.81
CA ASN A 79 -9.72 0.38 -5.54
C ASN A 79 -9.49 0.47 -7.05
N THR A 80 -9.54 1.68 -7.61
CA THR A 80 -9.26 1.92 -9.03
C THR A 80 -7.85 1.47 -9.39
N TRP A 81 -6.87 1.78 -8.54
CA TRP A 81 -5.50 1.28 -8.70
C TRP A 81 -5.43 -0.26 -8.58
N ALA A 82 -6.06 -0.85 -7.55
CA ALA A 82 -6.01 -2.30 -7.31
C ALA A 82 -6.73 -3.13 -8.40
N GLN A 83 -7.60 -2.50 -9.19
CA GLN A 83 -8.32 -3.09 -10.31
C GLN A 83 -7.73 -2.70 -11.68
N SER A 84 -6.69 -1.86 -11.71
CA SER A 84 -6.09 -1.37 -12.94
C SER A 84 -5.46 -2.52 -13.74
N ALA A 85 -5.45 -2.39 -15.07
CA ALA A 85 -4.85 -3.39 -15.94
C ALA A 85 -3.35 -3.57 -15.66
N GLU A 86 -2.67 -2.46 -15.33
CA GLU A 86 -1.26 -2.41 -14.98
C GLU A 86 -0.97 -3.21 -13.70
N PHE A 87 -1.73 -3.01 -12.63
CA PHE A 87 -1.55 -3.79 -11.40
C PHE A 87 -1.94 -5.25 -11.58
N VAL A 88 -3.05 -5.54 -12.27
CA VAL A 88 -3.51 -6.90 -12.55
C VAL A 88 -2.47 -7.69 -13.33
N ALA A 89 -1.77 -7.08 -14.28
CA ALA A 89 -0.69 -7.71 -15.05
C ALA A 89 0.53 -8.08 -14.18
N LEU A 90 0.69 -7.47 -12.99
CA LEU A 90 1.81 -7.72 -12.08
C LEU A 90 1.50 -8.81 -11.03
N LYS A 91 0.24 -9.17 -10.80
CA LYS A 91 -0.16 -10.17 -9.79
C LYS A 91 0.57 -11.50 -9.95
N GLY A 92 0.71 -11.99 -11.18
CA GLY A 92 1.43 -13.23 -11.44
C GLY A 92 2.92 -13.20 -11.12
N ILE A 93 3.55 -12.02 -11.07
CA ILE A 93 4.95 -11.85 -10.62
C ILE A 93 4.98 -11.78 -9.09
N LEU A 94 4.05 -11.05 -8.48
CA LEU A 94 3.90 -10.96 -7.03
C LEU A 94 3.72 -12.35 -6.40
N ASP A 95 2.78 -13.14 -6.92
CA ASP A 95 2.46 -14.49 -6.43
C ASP A 95 3.66 -15.46 -6.55
N LYS A 96 4.50 -15.27 -7.57
CA LYS A 96 5.70 -16.10 -7.77
C LYS A 96 6.90 -15.68 -6.93
N SER A 97 6.92 -14.43 -6.47
CA SER A 97 8.07 -13.83 -5.78
C SER A 97 7.86 -13.59 -4.30
N SER A 98 6.64 -13.83 -3.79
CA SER A 98 6.30 -13.56 -2.40
C SER A 98 5.04 -14.26 -1.89
N ASN A 99 4.93 -14.41 -0.57
CA ASN A 99 3.66 -14.62 0.11
C ASN A 99 3.16 -13.25 0.59
N THR A 100 2.03 -12.79 0.08
CA THR A 100 1.55 -11.42 0.32
C THR A 100 0.13 -11.42 0.89
N ASN A 101 -0.07 -10.71 2.00
CA ASN A 101 -1.39 -10.30 2.47
C ASN A 101 -1.59 -8.82 2.17
N VAL A 102 -2.71 -8.47 1.51
CA VAL A 102 -3.06 -7.08 1.19
C VAL A 102 -4.47 -6.80 1.68
N ILE A 103 -4.64 -5.67 2.35
CA ILE A 103 -5.96 -5.09 2.63
C ILE A 103 -6.02 -3.65 2.12
N ILE A 104 -7.22 -3.20 1.81
CA ILE A 104 -7.54 -1.80 1.55
C ILE A 104 -8.51 -1.37 2.63
N VAL A 105 -8.23 -0.25 3.30
CA VAL A 105 -9.03 0.23 4.43
C VAL A 105 -9.18 1.75 4.36
N ASP A 106 -10.32 2.24 4.82
CA ASP A 106 -10.59 3.67 4.92
C ASP A 106 -9.82 4.30 6.09
N GLY A 107 -9.51 5.58 5.95
CA GLY A 107 -8.96 6.44 6.98
C GLY A 107 -10.05 7.07 7.84
N VAL A 108 -9.65 7.81 8.87
CA VAL A 108 -10.54 8.55 9.78
C VAL A 108 -10.06 9.97 10.01
#